data_AF-A0A950BXN5-F1
#
_entry.id   AF-A0A950BXN5-F1
#
_cell.length_a   1.000
_cell.length_b   1.000
_cell.length_c   1.000
_cell.angle_alpha   90.00
_cell.angle_beta   90.00
_cell.angle_gamma   90.00
#
_symmetry.space_group_name_H-M   'P 1'
#
loop_
_entity.id
_entity.type
_entity.pdbx_description
1 polymer ?
#
loop_
_entity_poly.entity_id
_entity_poly.type
_entity_poly.pdbx_seq_one_letter_code
_entity_poly.pdbx_strand_id
1 'polypeptide(L)'
;MMKTIHAVWKNGQIVPTQPVDWPEGTALAVEPIEESLVTDPQGDLLGDDPASIARWLAWFDSLEPLSFTPEEEAAWKAARRERRDWEKSRFDERAERLKGMFE
;
A
#
# COMPACT_ATOMS: atom_id res chain seq x y z
N MET A 1 -5.81 -15.84 17.36
CA MET A 1 -5.78 -14.37 17.47
C MET A 1 -6.94 -13.84 16.64
N MET A 2 -7.89 -13.10 17.22
CA MET A 2 -9.01 -12.53 16.47
C MET A 2 -8.49 -11.40 15.57
N LYS A 3 -8.85 -11.43 14.28
CA LYS A 3 -8.44 -10.40 13.32
C LYS A 3 -9.49 -9.30 13.27
N THR A 4 -9.07 -8.05 13.24
CA THR A 4 -9.95 -6.91 12.94
C THR A 4 -10.62 -7.12 11.58
N ILE A 5 -11.93 -6.87 11.52
CA ILE A 5 -12.69 -6.87 10.27
C ILE A 5 -12.95 -5.43 9.82
N HIS A 6 -13.05 -5.23 8.51
CA HIS A 6 -13.50 -3.97 7.94
C HIS A 6 -14.96 -4.12 7.51
N ALA A 7 -15.74 -3.06 7.68
CA ALA A 7 -17.14 -3.03 7.31
C ALA A 7 -17.53 -1.65 6.80
N VAL A 8 -18.56 -1.62 5.97
CA VAL A 8 -19.11 -0.38 5.41
C VAL A 8 -20.49 -0.11 5.99
N TRP A 9 -20.83 1.16 6.18
CA TRP A 9 -22.17 1.57 6.57
C TRP A 9 -23.08 1.66 5.35
N LYS A 10 -24.06 0.77 5.23
CA LYS A 10 -25.01 0.72 4.10
C LYS A 10 -26.43 0.56 4.61
N ASN A 11 -27.29 1.51 4.26
CA ASN A 11 -28.73 1.50 4.64
C ASN A 11 -28.97 1.33 6.16
N GLY A 12 -28.15 1.96 7.00
CA GLY A 12 -28.28 1.84 8.45
C GLY A 12 -27.72 0.54 9.04
N GLN A 13 -26.96 -0.24 8.26
CA GLN A 13 -26.38 -1.51 8.67
C GLN A 13 -24.87 -1.50 8.49
N ILE A 14 -24.17 -2.22 9.38
CA ILE A 14 -22.74 -2.52 9.27
C ILE A 14 -22.60 -3.77 8.39
N VAL A 15 -21.98 -3.64 7.22
CA VAL A 15 -21.81 -4.73 6.27
C VAL A 15 -20.31 -5.08 6.19
N PRO A 16 -19.89 -6.25 6.70
CA PRO A 16 -18.51 -6.70 6.58
C PRO A 16 -18.06 -6.78 5.12
N THR A 17 -16.83 -6.38 4.82
CA THR A 17 -16.26 -6.48 3.47
C THR A 17 -15.79 -7.90 3.14
N GLN A 18 -15.69 -8.77 4.14
CA GLN A 18 -15.29 -10.18 4.02
C GLN A 18 -16.11 -11.05 4.97
N PRO A 19 -16.25 -12.37 4.72
CA PRO A 19 -16.89 -13.29 5.65
C PRO A 19 -16.26 -13.25 7.04
N VAL A 20 -17.09 -13.23 8.08
CA VAL A 20 -16.67 -13.18 9.48
C VAL A 20 -17.10 -14.47 10.17
N ASP A 21 -16.13 -15.21 10.70
CA ASP A 21 -16.35 -16.47 11.41
C ASP A 21 -16.01 -16.28 12.90
N TRP A 22 -16.81 -15.47 13.59
CA TRP A 22 -16.68 -15.24 15.03
C TRP A 22 -17.75 -16.02 15.80
N PRO A 23 -17.43 -16.52 17.01
CA PRO A 23 -18.41 -17.21 17.85
C PRO A 23 -19.66 -16.36 18.11
N GLU A 24 -20.81 -17.03 18.20
CA GLU A 24 -22.06 -16.37 18.56
C GLU A 24 -21.95 -15.68 19.93
N GLY A 25 -22.54 -14.48 20.05
CA GLY A 25 -22.48 -13.68 21.27
C GLY A 25 -21.18 -12.89 21.46
N THR A 26 -20.29 -12.86 20.46
CA THR A 26 -19.09 -12.00 20.51
C THR A 26 -19.49 -10.52 20.60
N ALA A 27 -19.09 -9.85 21.69
CA ALA A 27 -19.31 -8.43 21.88
C ALA A 27 -18.41 -7.61 20.95
N LEU A 28 -18.98 -6.60 20.29
CA LEU A 28 -18.29 -5.76 19.31
C LEU A 28 -18.15 -4.34 19.83
N ALA A 29 -16.96 -3.76 19.69
CA ALA A 29 -16.76 -2.32 19.71
C ALA A 29 -16.76 -1.84 18.26
N VAL A 30 -17.61 -0.86 17.95
CA VAL A 30 -17.70 -0.28 16.61
C VAL A 30 -17.53 1.22 16.73
N GLU A 31 -16.52 1.72 16.05
CA GLU A 31 -16.27 3.15 15.88
C GLU A 31 -16.06 3.44 14.40
N PRO A 32 -16.51 4.60 13.89
CA PRO A 32 -16.12 5.06 12.57
C PRO A 32 -14.60 5.17 12.52
N ILE A 33 -13.98 4.62 11.47
CA ILE A 33 -12.54 4.76 11.27
C ILE A 33 -12.28 6.21 10.84
N GLU A 34 -11.59 6.99 11.69
CA GLU A 34 -11.07 8.29 11.30
C GLU A 34 -9.91 8.08 10.32
N GLU A 35 -10.10 8.59 9.11
CA GLU A 35 -9.26 8.43 7.93
C GLU A 35 -7.90 9.12 8.13
N SER A 36 -6.98 8.50 8.86
CA SER A 36 -5.71 9.13 9.22
C SER A 36 -4.59 8.10 9.30
N LEU A 37 -3.67 8.23 8.35
CA LEU A 37 -2.35 7.59 8.20
C LEU A 37 -2.35 6.35 7.28
N VAL A 38 -2.12 6.64 5.98
CA VAL A 38 -1.78 5.70 4.88
C VAL A 38 -2.92 4.83 4.33
N THR A 39 -4.17 5.16 4.66
CA THR A 39 -5.32 4.58 3.97
C THR A 39 -5.85 5.63 3.02
N ASP A 40 -5.91 5.27 1.75
CA ASP A 40 -6.65 5.94 0.70
C ASP A 40 -7.85 6.79 1.23
N PRO A 41 -7.87 8.11 0.99
CA PRO A 41 -8.93 9.02 1.44
C PRO A 41 -10.32 8.77 0.82
N GLN A 42 -10.48 7.73 -0.01
CA GLN A 42 -11.76 7.25 -0.52
C GLN A 42 -11.96 5.72 -0.36
N GLY A 43 -11.00 5.02 0.26
CA GLY A 43 -11.07 3.57 0.53
C GLY A 43 -11.20 2.64 -0.68
N ASP A 44 -10.92 3.10 -1.91
CA ASP A 44 -11.21 2.41 -3.16
C ASP A 44 -10.31 2.81 -4.38
N LEU A 45 -9.04 3.17 -4.17
CA LEU A 45 -8.00 3.46 -5.18
C LEU A 45 -7.20 2.21 -5.56
N LEU A 46 -7.42 1.09 -4.86
CA LEU A 46 -6.75 -0.19 -5.08
C LEU A 46 -7.71 -1.29 -5.60
N GLY A 47 -8.95 -0.94 -5.93
CA GLY A 47 -9.91 -1.85 -6.56
C GLY A 47 -9.65 -2.00 -8.07
N ASP A 48 -9.93 -3.18 -8.62
CA ASP A 48 -9.84 -3.47 -10.06
C ASP A 48 -11.16 -3.21 -10.81
N ASP A 49 -12.21 -2.73 -10.14
CA ASP A 49 -13.48 -2.39 -10.79
C ASP A 49 -13.40 -1.05 -11.55
N PRO A 50 -14.32 -0.81 -12.52
CA PRO A 50 -14.27 0.40 -13.34
C PRO A 50 -14.33 1.73 -12.56
N ALA A 51 -15.00 1.78 -11.40
CA ALA A 51 -15.07 3.01 -10.61
C ALA A 51 -13.76 3.28 -9.89
N SER A 52 -13.09 2.24 -9.38
CA SER A 52 -11.76 2.30 -8.79
C SER A 52 -10.69 2.74 -9.77
N ILE A 53 -10.70 2.16 -10.96
CA ILE A 53 -9.80 2.58 -12.04
C ILE A 53 -10.00 4.06 -12.38
N ALA A 54 -11.26 4.52 -12.48
CA ALA A 54 -11.56 5.92 -12.78
C ALA A 54 -11.07 6.89 -11.70
N ARG A 55 -11.21 6.55 -10.40
CA ARG A 55 -10.67 7.36 -9.31
C ARG A 55 -9.15 7.38 -9.29
N TRP A 56 -8.51 6.24 -9.54
CA TRP A 56 -7.06 6.16 -9.60
C TRP A 56 -6.47 7.01 -10.72
N LEU A 57 -7.09 6.98 -11.91
CA LEU A 57 -6.71 7.84 -13.03
C LEU A 57 -6.90 9.32 -12.70
N ALA A 58 -8.04 9.70 -12.14
CA ALA A 58 -8.30 11.09 -11.75
C ALA A 58 -7.31 11.60 -10.69
N TRP A 59 -6.96 10.75 -9.72
CA TRP A 59 -5.92 11.05 -8.74
C TRP A 59 -4.54 11.19 -9.40
N PHE A 60 -4.17 10.27 -10.29
CA PHE A 60 -2.89 10.30 -11.01
C PHE A 60 -2.75 11.56 -11.87
N ASP A 61 -3.80 11.94 -12.60
CA ASP A 61 -3.84 13.16 -13.41
C ASP A 61 -3.75 14.45 -12.58
N SER A 62 -4.07 14.39 -11.28
CA SER A 62 -3.94 15.53 -10.36
C SER A 62 -2.52 15.75 -9.86
N LEU A 63 -1.61 14.79 -10.05
CA LEU A 63 -0.23 14.90 -9.58
C LEU A 63 0.55 15.91 -10.42
N GLU A 64 1.30 16.78 -9.75
CA GLU A 64 2.21 17.68 -10.43
C GLU A 64 3.33 16.89 -11.12
N PRO A 65 3.65 17.17 -12.40
CA PRO A 65 4.75 16.53 -13.08
C PRO A 65 6.07 16.76 -12.33
N LEU A 66 6.76 15.67 -11.99
CA LEU A 66 8.09 15.75 -11.40
C LEU A 66 9.06 16.34 -12.44
N SER A 67 9.51 17.56 -12.19
CA SER A 67 10.53 18.24 -12.99
C SER A 67 11.84 18.30 -12.20
N PHE A 68 12.95 18.04 -12.89
CA PHE A 68 14.29 18.15 -12.33
C PHE A 68 15.04 19.28 -13.03
N THR A 69 15.81 20.03 -12.26
CA THR A 69 16.88 20.85 -12.82
C THR A 69 17.99 19.95 -13.40
N PRO A 70 18.81 20.43 -14.35
CA PRO A 70 19.94 19.66 -14.88
C PRO A 70 20.90 19.14 -13.80
N GLU A 71 21.12 19.93 -12.75
CA GLU A 71 21.98 19.60 -11.63
C GLU A 71 21.38 18.47 -10.77
N GLU A 72 20.09 18.56 -10.44
CA GLU A 72 19.39 17.50 -9.68
C GLU A 72 19.32 16.20 -10.48
N GLU A 73 19.08 16.27 -11.79
CA GLU A 73 19.06 15.08 -12.64
C GLU A 73 20.45 14.41 -12.69
N ALA A 74 21.52 15.20 -12.76
CA ALA A 74 22.90 14.70 -12.72
C ALA A 74 23.21 14.03 -11.38
N ALA A 75 22.84 14.66 -10.26
CA ALA A 75 23.02 14.11 -8.92
C ALA A 75 22.24 12.80 -8.75
N TRP A 76 20.99 12.76 -9.20
CA TRP A 76 20.16 11.56 -9.16
C TRP A 76 20.73 10.42 -10.01
N LYS A 77 21.21 10.72 -11.22
CA LYS A 77 21.88 9.73 -12.09
C LYS A 77 23.16 9.19 -11.45
N ALA A 78 23.95 10.03 -10.77
CA ALA A 78 25.16 9.60 -10.08
C ALA A 78 24.81 8.66 -8.91
N ALA A 79 23.87 9.06 -8.04
CA ALA A 79 23.40 8.24 -6.93
C ALA A 79 22.85 6.88 -7.39
N ARG A 80 22.10 6.85 -8.50
CA ARG A 80 21.62 5.58 -9.08
C ARG A 80 22.74 4.67 -9.57
N ARG A 81 23.81 5.22 -10.15
CA ARG A 81 24.98 4.42 -10.58
C ARG A 81 25.68 3.82 -9.37
N GLU A 82 25.95 4.65 -8.36
CA GLU A 82 26.61 4.21 -7.12
C GLU A 82 25.80 3.12 -6.42
N ARG A 83 24.47 3.32 -6.26
CA ARG A 83 23.59 2.32 -5.65
C ARG A 83 23.63 1.00 -6.43
N ARG A 84 23.51 1.04 -7.75
CA ARG A 84 23.55 -0.15 -8.59
C ARG A 84 24.88 -0.89 -8.43
N ASP A 85 26.00 -0.18 -8.43
CA ASP A 85 27.32 -0.80 -8.35
C ASP A 85 27.55 -1.43 -6.96
N TRP A 86 27.09 -0.75 -5.91
CA TRP A 86 27.02 -1.33 -4.57
C TRP A 86 26.15 -2.59 -4.52
N GLU A 87 24.93 -2.56 -5.07
CA GLU A 87 24.02 -3.70 -5.10
C GLU A 87 24.63 -4.90 -5.82
N LYS A 88 25.25 -4.67 -6.98
CA LYS A 88 25.94 -5.72 -7.74
C LYS A 88 27.09 -6.33 -6.95
N SER A 89 27.92 -5.52 -6.30
CA SER A 89 29.05 -6.03 -5.49
C SER A 89 28.60 -6.87 -4.28
N ARG A 90 27.39 -6.62 -3.77
CA ARG A 90 26.80 -7.28 -2.60
C ARG A 90 25.88 -8.44 -2.96
N PHE A 91 25.61 -8.66 -4.25
CA PHE A 91 24.55 -9.55 -4.70
C PHE A 91 24.78 -10.98 -4.21
N ASP A 92 25.98 -11.54 -4.43
CA ASP A 92 26.30 -12.92 -4.06
C ASP A 92 26.22 -13.14 -2.54
N GLU A 93 26.79 -12.23 -1.74
CA GLU A 93 26.71 -12.26 -0.27
C GLU A 93 25.25 -12.29 0.21
N ARG A 94 24.40 -11.43 -0.37
CA ARG A 94 22.98 -11.34 0.00
C ARG A 94 22.18 -12.54 -0.48
N ALA A 95 22.49 -13.08 -1.65
CA ALA A 95 21.83 -14.26 -2.20
C ALA A 95 22.12 -15.50 -1.34
N GLU A 96 23.38 -15.70 -0.95
CA GLU A 96 23.76 -16.81 -0.07
C GLU A 96 23.16 -16.67 1.34
N ARG A 97 23.17 -15.45 1.91
CA ARG A 97 22.47 -15.20 3.18
C ARG A 97 20.98 -15.56 3.08
N LEU A 98 20.33 -15.21 1.98
CA LEU A 98 18.90 -15.49 1.79
C LEU A 98 18.63 -16.98 1.69
N LYS A 99 19.45 -17.75 0.95
CA LYS A 99 19.32 -19.21 0.85
C LYS A 99 19.40 -19.87 2.23
N GLY A 100 20.39 -19.50 3.04
CA GLY A 100 20.58 -20.05 4.38
C GLY A 100 19.48 -19.71 5.40
N MET A 101 18.52 -18.84 5.06
CA MET A 101 17.34 -18.59 5.90
C MET A 101 16.20 -19.59 5.66
N PHE A 102 16.26 -20.37 4.58
CA PHE A 102 15.22 -21.32 4.16
C PHE A 102 15.68 -22.78 4.19
N GLU A 103 16.88 -23.04 4.71
CA GLU A 103 17.44 -24.37 5.04
C GLU A 103 17.42 -24.58 6.55
#